data_AF-A0A4Q2L5X9-F1
#
_entry.id   AF-A0A4Q2L5X9-F1
#
_cell.length_a   1.000
_cell.length_b   1.000
_cell.length_c   1.000
_cell.angle_alpha   90.00
_cell.angle_beta   90.00
_cell.angle_gamma   90.00
#
_symmetry.space_group_name_H-M   'P 1'
#
loop_
_entity.id
_entity.type
_entity.pdbx_description
1 polymer ?
#
loop_
_entity_poly.entity_id
_entity_poly.type
_entity_poly.pdbx_seq_one_letter_code
_entity_poly.pdbx_strand_id
1 'polypeptide(L)'
;MNNIDSITLEVADTTAAERFYNAAFGLGDLLRVRASDAPTTGFRGYTLSLIVAQPSTVSALIDSAVAAGATTLKPVEKSMWGYGGVVQAPDGAIWKVATSAKKNTGPATRQVDQVVLLLGADDVGASKRFYVDGGLTVGKSFGSYVDFSMPSSPVGLGLYKRRALAKDAGVAPEGSGSHRLLINSGAESFTDPDGFAWAPASVSSVVE
;
A
#
# COMPACT_ATOMS: atom_id res chain seq x y z
N MET A 1 -6.50 7.51 16.32
CA MET A 1 -5.80 6.77 15.24
C MET A 1 -6.62 5.54 14.87
N ASN A 2 -7.77 5.68 14.20
CA ASN A 2 -8.62 4.53 13.81
C ASN A 2 -9.04 4.59 12.33
N ASN A 3 -8.44 5.50 11.58
CA ASN A 3 -8.78 5.82 10.21
C ASN A 3 -7.53 6.30 9.47
N ILE A 4 -7.37 5.86 8.22
CA ILE A 4 -6.39 6.39 7.27
C ILE A 4 -7.20 7.00 6.13
N ASP A 5 -7.20 8.33 6.03
CA ASP A 5 -7.99 9.07 5.05
C ASP A 5 -7.45 8.91 3.64
N SER A 6 -6.13 8.93 3.51
CA SER A 6 -5.42 8.78 2.23
C SER A 6 -3.95 8.45 2.46
N ILE A 7 -3.27 8.03 1.41
CA ILE A 7 -1.84 7.82 1.38
C ILE A 7 -1.19 8.89 0.50
N THR A 8 -0.08 9.45 0.94
CA THR A 8 0.76 10.30 0.09
C THR A 8 2.06 9.59 -0.25
N LEU A 9 2.30 9.39 -1.53
CA LEU A 9 3.59 8.93 -2.04
C LEU A 9 4.47 10.14 -2.31
N GLU A 10 5.66 10.11 -1.74
CA GLU A 10 6.65 11.14 -1.99
C GLU A 10 7.50 10.76 -3.19
N VAL A 11 7.58 11.61 -4.20
CA VAL A 11 8.14 11.25 -5.51
C VAL A 11 9.02 12.38 -6.04
N ALA A 12 10.00 12.03 -6.88
CA ALA A 12 10.87 13.03 -7.48
C ALA A 12 10.15 13.84 -8.57
N ASP A 13 9.22 13.22 -9.30
CA ASP A 13 8.42 13.82 -10.37
C ASP A 13 6.93 13.54 -10.12
N THR A 14 6.21 14.53 -9.61
CA THR A 14 4.78 14.40 -9.27
C THR A 14 3.91 14.26 -10.51
N THR A 15 4.24 14.94 -11.60
CA THR A 15 3.47 14.87 -12.86
C THR A 15 3.56 13.48 -13.48
N ALA A 16 4.75 12.88 -13.50
CA ALA A 16 4.93 11.52 -13.97
C ALA A 16 4.19 10.51 -13.08
N ALA A 17 4.28 10.68 -11.75
CA ALA A 17 3.60 9.82 -10.79
C ALA A 17 2.06 9.91 -10.90
N GLU A 18 1.49 11.11 -10.99
CA GLU A 18 0.04 11.31 -11.17
C GLU A 18 -0.45 10.66 -12.45
N ARG A 19 0.26 10.85 -13.57
CA ARG A 19 -0.08 10.21 -14.84
C ARG A 19 -0.06 8.69 -14.72
N PHE A 20 0.98 8.14 -14.07
CA PHE A 20 1.10 6.71 -13.83
C PHE A 20 -0.08 6.18 -13.01
N TYR A 21 -0.33 6.74 -11.82
CA TYR A 21 -1.35 6.22 -10.91
C TYR A 21 -2.77 6.38 -11.42
N ASN A 22 -3.06 7.47 -12.16
CA ASN A 22 -4.35 7.65 -12.83
C ASN A 22 -4.58 6.60 -13.93
N ALA A 23 -3.55 6.30 -14.73
CA ALA A 23 -3.65 5.28 -15.78
C ALA A 23 -3.67 3.84 -15.22
N ALA A 24 -2.86 3.58 -14.18
CA ALA A 24 -2.71 2.25 -13.60
C ALA A 24 -3.93 1.83 -12.76
N PHE A 25 -4.37 2.70 -11.83
CA PHE A 25 -5.32 2.31 -10.79
C PHE A 25 -6.52 3.24 -10.66
N GLY A 26 -6.35 4.55 -10.83
CA GLY A 26 -7.44 5.53 -10.75
C GLY A 26 -8.07 5.63 -9.36
N LEU A 27 -7.26 5.72 -8.30
CA LEU A 27 -7.71 5.69 -6.90
C LEU A 27 -8.31 7.02 -6.39
N GLY A 28 -8.34 8.06 -7.22
CA GLY A 28 -8.82 9.40 -6.83
C GLY A 28 -8.08 9.93 -5.59
N ASP A 29 -8.82 10.56 -4.68
CA ASP A 29 -8.25 11.25 -3.51
C ASP A 29 -7.61 10.34 -2.46
N LEU A 30 -7.80 9.00 -2.57
CA LEU A 30 -7.18 8.03 -1.67
C LEU A 30 -5.65 7.96 -1.85
N LEU A 31 -5.15 8.33 -3.03
CA LEU A 31 -3.72 8.37 -3.32
C LEU A 31 -3.33 9.77 -3.78
N ARG A 32 -2.49 10.42 -2.99
CA ARG A 32 -1.91 11.73 -3.28
C ARG A 32 -0.42 11.56 -3.60
N VAL A 33 0.15 12.56 -4.26
CA VAL A 33 1.61 12.64 -4.44
C VAL A 33 2.14 13.94 -3.87
N ARG A 34 3.40 13.92 -3.43
CA ARG A 34 4.14 15.10 -3.00
C ARG A 34 5.56 15.04 -3.52
N ALA A 35 6.12 16.19 -3.92
CA ALA A 35 7.52 16.25 -4.35
C ALA A 35 8.45 15.95 -3.17
N SER A 36 9.45 15.09 -3.39
CA SER A 36 10.54 14.82 -2.45
C SER A 36 11.76 14.28 -3.17
N ASP A 37 12.92 14.81 -2.83
CA ASP A 37 14.24 14.33 -3.24
C ASP A 37 14.89 13.43 -2.18
N ALA A 38 14.20 13.19 -1.04
CA ALA A 38 14.75 12.42 0.07
C ALA A 38 15.31 11.07 -0.42
N PRO A 39 16.58 10.76 -0.12
CA PRO A 39 17.25 9.60 -0.67
C PRO A 39 16.60 8.31 -0.16
N THR A 40 16.47 7.32 -1.05
CA THR A 40 15.88 6.02 -0.75
C THR A 40 16.48 4.96 -1.68
N THR A 41 16.71 3.76 -1.17
CA THR A 41 17.26 2.64 -1.95
C THR A 41 16.59 1.33 -1.54
N GLY A 42 16.55 0.37 -2.46
CA GLY A 42 16.03 -0.98 -2.20
C GLY A 42 14.56 -1.00 -1.75
N PHE A 43 14.22 -1.94 -0.87
CA PHE A 43 12.88 -2.07 -0.33
C PHE A 43 12.57 -0.96 0.68
N ARG A 44 11.52 -0.18 0.43
CA ARG A 44 11.08 0.92 1.29
C ARG A 44 10.29 0.47 2.53
N GLY A 45 10.23 -0.83 2.81
CA GLY A 45 9.62 -1.33 4.02
C GLY A 45 8.09 -1.43 3.99
N TYR A 46 7.41 -1.13 2.89
CA TYR A 46 5.94 -1.28 2.81
C TYR A 46 5.50 -1.81 1.45
N THR A 47 4.26 -2.28 1.38
CA THR A 47 3.55 -2.51 0.12
C THR A 47 2.15 -1.94 0.19
N LEU A 48 1.61 -1.57 -0.98
CA LEU A 48 0.21 -1.22 -1.15
C LEU A 48 -0.50 -2.35 -1.89
N SER A 49 -1.62 -2.81 -1.35
CA SER A 49 -2.42 -3.89 -1.94
C SER A 49 -3.78 -3.37 -2.39
N LEU A 50 -4.17 -3.69 -3.62
CA LEU A 50 -5.51 -3.50 -4.15
C LEU A 50 -6.24 -4.84 -4.09
N ILE A 51 -7.27 -4.92 -3.27
CA ILE A 51 -8.16 -6.07 -3.19
C ILE A 51 -9.32 -5.85 -4.15
N VAL A 52 -9.58 -6.85 -5.00
CA VAL A 52 -10.58 -6.76 -6.07
C VAL A 52 -11.46 -8.01 -6.12
N ALA A 53 -12.64 -7.87 -6.72
CA ALA A 53 -13.67 -8.90 -6.68
C ALA A 53 -13.29 -10.19 -7.41
N GLN A 54 -12.47 -10.14 -8.48
CA GLN A 54 -12.25 -11.29 -9.35
C GLN A 54 -10.94 -11.29 -10.14
N PRO A 55 -10.49 -12.46 -10.64
CA PRO A 55 -9.21 -12.60 -11.35
C PRO A 55 -9.03 -11.69 -12.57
N SER A 56 -10.07 -11.49 -13.38
CA SER A 56 -9.96 -10.63 -14.57
C SER A 56 -9.73 -9.16 -14.22
N THR A 57 -10.24 -8.68 -13.08
CA THR A 57 -9.94 -7.33 -12.57
C THR A 57 -8.48 -7.23 -12.10
N VAL A 58 -7.92 -8.30 -11.50
CA VAL A 58 -6.49 -8.37 -11.16
C VAL A 58 -5.64 -8.20 -12.42
N SER A 59 -5.91 -9.01 -13.46
CA SER A 59 -5.17 -8.95 -14.72
C SER A 59 -5.27 -7.56 -15.34
N ALA A 60 -6.48 -6.99 -15.43
CA ALA A 60 -6.70 -5.67 -16.03
C ALA A 60 -5.92 -4.54 -15.34
N LEU A 61 -5.84 -4.53 -14.00
CA LEU A 61 -5.09 -3.51 -13.26
C LEU A 61 -3.57 -3.70 -13.38
N ILE A 62 -3.08 -4.95 -13.33
CA ILE A 62 -1.65 -5.24 -13.52
C ILE A 62 -1.22 -4.88 -14.94
N ASP A 63 -2.00 -5.26 -15.96
CA ASP A 63 -1.72 -4.94 -17.36
C ASP A 63 -1.72 -3.42 -17.57
N SER A 64 -2.65 -2.69 -16.96
CA SER A 64 -2.67 -1.22 -16.99
C SER A 64 -1.44 -0.60 -16.33
N ALA A 65 -1.01 -1.13 -15.19
CA ALA A 65 0.20 -0.66 -14.52
C ALA A 65 1.45 -0.90 -15.38
N VAL A 66 1.58 -2.10 -15.96
CA VAL A 66 2.71 -2.43 -16.85
C VAL A 66 2.70 -1.56 -18.10
N ALA A 67 1.54 -1.35 -18.73
CA ALA A 67 1.38 -0.46 -19.88
C ALA A 67 1.72 1.00 -19.53
N ALA A 68 1.52 1.42 -18.28
CA ALA A 68 1.91 2.73 -17.77
C ALA A 68 3.40 2.83 -17.34
N GLY A 69 4.16 1.73 -17.41
CA GLY A 69 5.61 1.71 -17.13
C GLY A 69 6.01 1.00 -15.85
N ALA A 70 5.10 0.28 -15.18
CA ALA A 70 5.46 -0.53 -14.02
C ALA A 70 6.31 -1.75 -14.43
N THR A 71 7.22 -2.15 -13.55
CA THR A 71 7.99 -3.40 -13.70
C THR A 71 7.29 -4.53 -12.96
N THR A 72 7.06 -5.67 -13.62
CA THR A 72 6.53 -6.86 -12.97
C THR A 72 7.58 -7.47 -12.03
N LEU A 73 7.27 -7.54 -10.74
CA LEU A 73 8.10 -8.21 -9.73
C LEU A 73 7.67 -9.67 -9.56
N LYS A 74 6.36 -9.91 -9.55
CA LYS A 74 5.78 -11.26 -9.53
C LYS A 74 4.66 -11.34 -10.57
N PRO A 75 4.71 -12.33 -11.47
CA PRO A 75 3.68 -12.50 -12.49
C PRO A 75 2.32 -12.76 -11.84
N VAL A 76 1.25 -12.50 -12.60
CA VAL A 76 -0.10 -12.78 -12.15
C VAL A 76 -0.36 -14.28 -12.19
N GLU A 77 -0.54 -14.89 -11.03
CA GLU A 77 -0.66 -16.35 -10.90
C GLU A 77 -1.74 -16.76 -9.91
N LYS A 78 -2.21 -18.01 -10.06
CA LYS A 78 -3.05 -18.68 -9.06
C LYS A 78 -2.18 -19.14 -7.90
N SER A 79 -2.71 -19.00 -6.69
CA SER A 79 -2.09 -19.53 -5.46
C SER A 79 -3.15 -20.24 -4.61
N MET A 80 -2.70 -20.83 -3.50
CA MET A 80 -3.61 -21.43 -2.51
C MET A 80 -4.60 -20.40 -1.92
N TRP A 81 -4.20 -19.13 -1.87
CA TRP A 81 -4.94 -18.04 -1.23
C TRP A 81 -5.76 -17.19 -2.21
N GLY A 82 -5.71 -17.48 -3.51
CA GLY A 82 -6.45 -16.75 -4.53
C GLY A 82 -5.68 -16.54 -5.82
N TYR A 83 -5.77 -15.33 -6.39
CA TYR A 83 -5.14 -14.93 -7.65
C TYR A 83 -4.57 -13.52 -7.51
N GLY A 84 -3.33 -13.29 -7.97
CA GLY A 84 -2.67 -12.00 -7.76
C GLY A 84 -1.32 -11.86 -8.43
N GLY A 85 -0.84 -10.62 -8.53
CA GLY A 85 0.50 -10.27 -9.04
C GLY A 85 1.08 -9.06 -8.29
N VAL A 86 2.36 -8.79 -8.50
CA VAL A 86 3.08 -7.67 -7.88
C VAL A 86 3.86 -6.90 -8.93
N VAL A 87 3.72 -5.57 -8.90
CA VAL A 87 4.44 -4.64 -9.77
C VAL A 87 5.14 -3.56 -8.95
N GLN A 88 6.22 -3.01 -9.49
CA GLN A 88 6.90 -1.83 -8.99
C GLN A 88 6.58 -0.64 -9.91
N ALA A 89 6.04 0.43 -9.34
CA ALA A 89 5.81 1.69 -10.05
C ALA A 89 7.13 2.36 -10.43
N PRO A 90 7.15 3.26 -11.43
CA PRO A 90 8.36 3.98 -11.84
C PRO A 90 9.05 4.78 -10.72
N ASP A 91 8.28 5.22 -9.72
CA ASP A 91 8.79 5.93 -8.55
C ASP A 91 9.41 4.99 -7.49
N GLY A 92 9.33 3.67 -7.68
CA GLY A 92 9.84 2.62 -6.82
C GLY A 92 8.84 2.02 -5.81
N ALA A 93 7.61 2.55 -5.69
CA ALA A 93 6.58 2.00 -4.81
C ALA A 93 6.09 0.63 -5.30
N ILE A 94 5.83 -0.29 -4.38
CA ILE A 94 5.44 -1.67 -4.69
C ILE A 94 3.95 -1.87 -4.47
N TRP A 95 3.29 -2.36 -5.52
CA TRP A 95 1.86 -2.58 -5.58
C TRP A 95 1.54 -4.06 -5.82
N LYS A 96 0.66 -4.61 -4.99
CA LYS A 96 0.07 -5.93 -5.15
C LYS A 96 -1.38 -5.77 -5.58
N VAL A 97 -1.82 -6.55 -6.55
CA VAL A 97 -3.25 -6.66 -6.87
C VAL A 97 -3.66 -8.10 -6.62
N ALA A 98 -4.73 -8.30 -5.85
CA ALA A 98 -5.12 -9.64 -5.42
C ALA A 98 -6.62 -9.80 -5.24
N THR A 99 -7.07 -11.05 -5.40
CA THR A 99 -8.42 -11.48 -5.05
C THR A 99 -8.35 -12.87 -4.41
N SER A 100 -9.27 -13.17 -3.49
CA SER A 100 -9.48 -14.54 -2.99
C SER A 100 -10.37 -15.38 -3.91
N ALA A 101 -11.09 -14.74 -4.85
CA ALA A 101 -11.93 -15.42 -5.82
C ALA A 101 -11.08 -16.24 -6.80
N LYS A 102 -11.57 -17.45 -7.15
CA LYS A 102 -10.84 -18.39 -8.03
C LYS A 102 -11.30 -18.34 -9.49
N LYS A 103 -12.43 -17.68 -9.78
CA LYS A 103 -13.08 -17.64 -11.09
C LYS A 103 -13.68 -16.26 -11.32
N ASN A 104 -13.84 -15.90 -12.58
CA ASN A 104 -14.61 -14.72 -12.97
C ASN A 104 -16.11 -15.03 -12.84
N THR A 105 -16.88 -14.05 -12.38
CA THR A 105 -18.34 -14.12 -12.31
C THR A 105 -19.02 -13.08 -13.21
N GLY A 106 -18.25 -12.14 -13.76
CA GLY A 106 -18.72 -11.14 -14.72
C GLY A 106 -17.58 -10.54 -15.55
N PRO A 107 -17.84 -9.48 -16.34
CA PRO A 107 -16.81 -8.78 -17.11
C PRO A 107 -15.76 -8.17 -16.18
N ALA A 108 -14.55 -7.99 -16.71
CA ALA A 108 -13.50 -7.27 -15.98
C ALA A 108 -13.97 -5.86 -15.63
N THR A 109 -13.81 -5.47 -14.37
CA THR A 109 -14.02 -4.10 -13.91
C THR A 109 -12.66 -3.48 -13.61
N ARG A 110 -12.63 -2.18 -13.31
CA ARG A 110 -11.48 -1.51 -12.69
C ARG A 110 -11.74 -1.13 -11.24
N GLN A 111 -12.81 -1.70 -10.66
CA GLN A 111 -13.23 -1.37 -9.30
C GLN A 111 -12.28 -2.01 -8.30
N VAL A 112 -11.82 -1.19 -7.35
CA VAL A 112 -11.02 -1.61 -6.21
C VAL A 112 -11.95 -1.66 -5.01
N ASP A 113 -12.06 -2.83 -4.38
CA ASP A 113 -12.94 -3.02 -3.23
C ASP A 113 -12.29 -2.51 -1.95
N GLN A 114 -10.97 -2.65 -1.84
CA GLN A 114 -10.20 -2.20 -0.68
C GLN A 114 -8.75 -1.88 -1.04
N VAL A 115 -8.20 -0.82 -0.44
CA VAL A 115 -6.76 -0.55 -0.40
C VAL A 115 -6.23 -0.98 0.96
N VAL A 116 -5.11 -1.71 0.98
CA VAL A 116 -4.45 -2.13 2.23
C VAL A 116 -2.98 -1.71 2.21
N LEU A 117 -2.56 -1.00 3.25
CA LEU A 117 -1.18 -0.68 3.52
C LEU A 117 -0.59 -1.73 4.49
N LEU A 118 0.46 -2.42 4.04
CA LEU A 118 1.25 -3.29 4.91
C LEU A 118 2.60 -2.66 5.21
N LEU A 119 2.86 -2.48 6.50
CA LEU A 119 4.12 -1.95 7.01
C LEU A 119 5.03 -3.10 7.43
N GLY A 120 6.27 -3.03 7.00
CA GLY A 120 7.33 -3.98 7.26
C GLY A 120 8.03 -3.62 8.56
N ALA A 121 7.73 -4.36 9.63
CA ALA A 121 8.29 -4.12 10.95
C ALA A 121 9.51 -4.98 11.22
N ASP A 122 10.52 -4.39 11.87
CA ASP A 122 11.66 -5.15 12.40
C ASP A 122 11.30 -5.84 13.70
N ASP A 123 10.49 -5.24 14.57
CA ASP A 123 9.86 -5.91 15.71
C ASP A 123 8.35 -5.74 15.65
N VAL A 124 7.67 -6.71 15.04
CA VAL A 124 6.20 -6.74 14.90
C VAL A 124 5.51 -6.65 16.28
N GLY A 125 6.12 -7.18 17.34
CA GLY A 125 5.55 -7.13 18.69
C GLY A 125 5.62 -5.71 19.27
N ALA A 126 6.73 -5.00 19.07
CA ALA A 126 6.88 -3.61 19.48
C ALA A 126 5.92 -2.70 18.70
N SER A 127 5.88 -2.81 17.37
CA SER A 127 5.01 -1.98 16.53
C SER A 127 3.53 -2.27 16.78
N LYS A 128 3.15 -3.54 16.98
CA LYS A 128 1.79 -3.90 17.38
C LYS A 128 1.38 -3.21 18.69
N ARG A 129 2.24 -3.24 19.72
CA ARG A 129 1.95 -2.56 21.00
C ARG A 129 1.79 -1.07 20.80
N PHE A 130 2.70 -0.43 20.07
CA PHE A 130 2.61 0.99 19.75
C PHE A 130 1.26 1.39 19.13
N TYR A 131 0.81 0.65 18.12
CA TYR A 131 -0.48 0.92 17.47
C TYR A 131 -1.67 0.64 18.39
N VAL A 132 -1.63 -0.42 19.21
CA VAL A 132 -2.69 -0.71 20.21
C VAL A 132 -2.75 0.36 21.29
N ASP A 133 -1.62 0.80 21.81
CA ASP A 133 -1.51 1.87 22.80
C ASP A 133 -2.00 3.21 22.20
N GLY A 134 -1.84 3.39 20.88
CA GLY A 134 -2.42 4.49 20.09
C GLY A 134 -3.93 4.35 19.81
N GLY A 135 -4.57 3.30 20.31
CA GLY A 135 -6.02 3.08 20.25
C GLY A 135 -6.52 2.19 19.10
N LEU A 136 -5.63 1.52 18.36
CA LEU A 136 -6.04 0.55 17.34
C LEU A 136 -6.40 -0.80 17.95
N THR A 137 -7.49 -1.37 17.45
CA THR A 137 -7.91 -2.73 17.80
C THR A 137 -7.29 -3.72 16.81
N VAL A 138 -6.66 -4.76 17.33
CA VAL A 138 -6.16 -5.88 16.50
C VAL A 138 -7.35 -6.63 15.89
N GLY A 139 -7.30 -6.88 14.58
CA GLY A 139 -8.24 -7.77 13.90
C GLY A 139 -7.75 -9.23 13.98
N LYS A 140 -6.74 -9.55 13.18
CA LYS A 140 -6.09 -10.85 13.08
C LYS A 140 -4.63 -10.71 13.45
N SER A 141 -4.09 -11.73 14.11
CA SER A 141 -2.69 -11.79 14.52
C SER A 141 -2.24 -13.24 14.45
N PHE A 142 -1.35 -13.57 13.54
CA PHE A 142 -0.84 -14.94 13.38
C PHE A 142 0.59 -14.92 12.81
N GLY A 143 1.44 -15.81 13.33
CA GLY A 143 2.85 -15.83 12.97
C GLY A 143 3.49 -14.45 13.16
N SER A 144 4.01 -13.89 12.07
CA SER A 144 4.62 -12.55 12.04
C SER A 144 3.75 -11.48 11.39
N TYR A 145 2.47 -11.76 11.17
CA TYR A 145 1.47 -10.86 10.57
C TYR A 145 0.45 -10.37 11.62
N VAL A 146 0.06 -9.11 11.50
CA VAL A 146 -1.01 -8.48 12.28
C VAL A 146 -1.81 -7.58 11.34
N ASP A 147 -3.13 -7.59 11.42
CA ASP A 147 -3.94 -6.49 10.90
C ASP A 147 -4.72 -5.79 12.02
N PHE A 148 -5.15 -4.57 11.73
CA PHE A 148 -5.96 -3.77 12.62
C PHE A 148 -7.38 -3.65 12.07
N SER A 149 -8.36 -3.73 12.96
CA SER A 149 -9.76 -3.51 12.63
C SER A 149 -10.01 -2.02 12.44
N MET A 150 -10.26 -1.62 11.20
CA MET A 150 -10.52 -0.24 10.80
C MET A 150 -11.76 -0.16 9.87
N PRO A 151 -12.97 -0.46 10.38
CA PRO A 151 -14.15 -0.69 9.54
C PRO A 151 -14.63 0.53 8.75
N SER A 152 -14.38 1.74 9.25
CA SER A 152 -14.72 3.00 8.56
C SER A 152 -13.57 3.56 7.73
N SER A 153 -12.40 2.90 7.73
CA SER A 153 -11.22 3.39 7.04
C SER A 153 -11.22 2.98 5.57
N PRO A 154 -11.02 3.93 4.64
CA PRO A 154 -10.89 3.58 3.23
C PRO A 154 -9.59 2.80 2.94
N VAL A 155 -8.59 2.92 3.82
CA VAL A 155 -7.34 2.15 3.75
C VAL A 155 -7.19 1.26 4.98
N GLY A 156 -7.06 -0.05 4.77
CA GLY A 156 -6.73 -0.99 5.83
C GLY A 156 -5.25 -0.92 6.22
N LEU A 157 -4.93 -1.26 7.47
CA LEU A 157 -3.55 -1.27 7.98
C LEU A 157 -3.18 -2.65 8.51
N GLY A 158 -1.97 -3.10 8.19
CA GLY A 158 -1.35 -4.25 8.84
C GLY A 158 0.17 -4.14 8.98
N LEU A 159 0.70 -5.00 9.83
CA LEU A 159 2.12 -5.19 10.07
C LEU A 159 2.53 -6.56 9.58
N TYR A 160 3.71 -6.63 8.99
CA TYR A 160 4.36 -7.89 8.67
C TYR A 160 5.85 -7.80 8.93
N LYS A 161 6.51 -8.90 9.31
CA LYS A 161 7.97 -8.90 9.48
C LYS A 161 8.62 -8.43 8.17
N ARG A 162 9.46 -7.40 8.23
CA ARG A 162 10.07 -6.75 7.05
C ARG A 162 10.61 -7.73 6.00
N ARG A 163 11.40 -8.73 6.43
CA ARG A 163 11.94 -9.76 5.53
C ARG A 163 10.87 -10.62 4.86
N ALA A 164 9.79 -10.93 5.58
CA ALA A 164 8.68 -11.71 5.05
C ALA A 164 7.85 -10.89 4.05
N LEU A 165 7.63 -9.59 4.34
CA LEU A 165 6.96 -8.66 3.43
C LEU A 165 7.74 -8.48 2.11
N ALA A 166 9.06 -8.27 2.19
CA ALA A 166 9.92 -8.17 1.01
C ALA A 166 9.87 -9.46 0.16
N LYS A 167 9.90 -10.63 0.81
CA LYS A 167 9.73 -11.92 0.13
C LYS A 167 8.36 -12.06 -0.54
N ASP A 168 7.28 -11.61 0.12
CA ASP A 168 5.94 -11.61 -0.49
C ASP A 168 5.87 -10.72 -1.73
N ALA A 169 6.55 -9.56 -1.69
CA ALA A 169 6.69 -8.61 -2.78
C ALA A 169 7.61 -9.08 -3.92
N GLY A 170 8.49 -10.06 -3.67
CA GLY A 170 9.45 -10.54 -4.67
C GLY A 170 10.71 -9.67 -4.78
N VAL A 171 11.10 -8.99 -3.70
CA VAL A 171 12.30 -8.14 -3.65
C VAL A 171 13.24 -8.54 -2.52
N ALA A 172 14.48 -8.08 -2.60
CA ALA A 172 15.44 -8.18 -1.49
C ALA A 172 14.95 -7.33 -0.29
N PRO A 173 15.10 -7.80 0.96
CA PRO A 173 14.64 -7.05 2.13
C PRO A 173 15.50 -5.83 2.47
N GLU A 174 16.69 -5.73 1.88
CA GLU A 174 17.61 -4.62 2.05
C GLU A 174 17.06 -3.34 1.41
N GLY A 175 17.31 -2.22 2.07
CA GLY A 175 16.91 -0.89 1.65
C GLY A 175 17.23 0.10 2.76
N SER A 176 17.38 1.37 2.42
CA SER A 176 17.74 2.43 3.37
C SER A 176 17.20 3.78 2.92
N GLY A 177 17.21 4.74 3.84
CA GLY A 177 16.72 6.09 3.60
C GLY A 177 15.21 6.21 3.79
N SER A 178 14.61 7.20 3.13
CA SER A 178 13.19 7.52 3.29
C SER A 178 12.29 6.39 2.81
N HIS A 179 11.19 6.15 3.54
CA HIS A 179 10.07 5.33 3.06
C HIS A 179 9.35 5.99 1.89
N ARG A 180 9.49 7.31 1.68
CA ARG A 180 8.76 8.09 0.68
C ARG A 180 7.24 7.84 0.74
N LEU A 181 6.75 7.76 1.97
CA LEU A 181 5.37 7.44 2.31
C LEU A 181 4.95 8.32 3.50
N LEU A 182 3.81 8.97 3.36
CA LEU A 182 3.13 9.64 4.45
C LEU A 182 1.72 9.07 4.59
N ILE A 183 1.35 8.69 5.81
CA ILE A 183 0.04 8.13 6.13
C ILE A 183 -0.84 9.28 6.66
N ASN A 184 -1.87 9.64 5.90
CA ASN A 184 -2.74 10.75 6.28
C ASN A 184 -3.90 10.22 7.13
N SER A 185 -4.10 10.81 8.30
CA SER A 185 -5.18 10.46 9.22
C SER A 185 -5.72 11.70 9.91
N GLY A 186 -6.86 11.61 10.59
CA GLY A 186 -7.34 12.68 11.48
C GLY A 186 -6.55 12.84 12.79
N ALA A 187 -5.47 12.08 13.00
CA ALA A 187 -4.65 12.15 14.21
C ALA A 187 -3.53 13.20 14.08
N GLU A 188 -2.98 13.61 15.24
CA GLU A 188 -1.75 14.41 15.27
C GLU A 188 -0.58 13.69 14.60
N SER A 189 0.45 14.45 14.21
CA SER A 189 1.64 13.88 13.57
C SER A 189 2.44 13.03 14.56
N PHE A 190 2.87 11.86 14.11
CA PHE A 190 3.81 11.00 14.84
C PHE A 190 4.60 10.13 13.85
N THR A 191 5.64 9.48 14.35
CA THR A 191 6.40 8.45 13.63
C THR A 191 6.32 7.16 14.41
N ASP A 192 6.01 6.06 13.73
CA ASP A 192 5.96 4.74 14.37
C ASP A 192 7.38 4.18 14.67
N PRO A 193 7.50 3.07 15.42
CA PRO A 193 8.80 2.50 15.76
C PRO A 193 9.67 2.07 14.56
N ASP A 194 9.07 1.88 13.39
CA ASP A 194 9.74 1.46 12.16
C ASP A 194 10.05 2.64 11.22
N GLY A 195 9.71 3.88 11.61
CA GLY A 195 10.04 5.10 10.86
C GLY A 195 8.93 5.61 9.94
N PHE A 196 7.72 5.02 9.96
CA PHE A 196 6.60 5.47 9.14
C PHE A 196 5.95 6.72 9.73
N ALA A 197 5.94 7.79 8.95
CA ALA A 197 5.35 9.06 9.34
C ALA A 197 3.83 9.06 9.13
N TRP A 198 3.12 9.53 10.14
CA TRP A 198 1.71 9.85 10.13
C TRP A 198 1.53 11.36 10.28
N ALA A 199 0.55 11.93 9.58
CA ALA A 199 0.21 13.34 9.71
C ALA A 199 -1.29 13.60 9.54
N PRO A 200 -1.77 14.76 10.03
CA PRO A 200 -3.11 15.22 9.74
C PRO A 200 -3.40 15.23 8.24
N ALA A 201 -4.57 14.72 7.85
CA ALA A 201 -5.09 14.92 6.51
C ALA A 201 -5.24 16.43 6.27
N SER A 202 -4.30 17.03 5.54
CA SER A 202 -4.39 18.45 5.21
C SER A 202 -5.63 18.67 4.36
N VAL A 203 -6.48 19.61 4.80
CA VAL A 203 -7.62 20.08 4.02
C VAL A 203 -7.04 20.86 2.84
N SER A 204 -7.22 20.37 1.62
CA SER A 204 -6.94 21.19 0.43
C SER A 204 -7.79 22.44 0.56
N SER A 205 -7.15 23.58 0.80
CA SER A 205 -7.81 24.87 0.77
C SER A 205 -8.19 25.10 -0.68
N VAL A 206 -9.47 24.90 -1.01
CA VAL A 206 -10.01 25.43 -2.26
C VAL A 206 -10.02 26.94 -2.08
N VAL A 207 -9.10 27.61 -2.78
CA VAL A 207 -9.22 29.04 -3.02
C VAL A 207 -10.42 29.22 -3.96
N GLU A 208 -11.43 29.92 -3.45
CA GLU A 208 -12.63 30.34 -4.19
C GLU A 208 -12.29 31.37 -5.26
#